data_AF-A0A2P4XG05-F1
#
_entry.id   AF-A0A2P4XG05-F1
#
_cell.length_a   1.000
_cell.length_b   1.000
_cell.length_c   1.000
_cell.angle_alpha   90.00
_cell.angle_beta   90.00
_cell.angle_gamma   90.00
#
_symmetry.space_group_name_H-M   'P 1'
#
loop_
_entity.id
_entity.type
_entity.pdbx_description
1 polymer ?
#
loop_
_entity_poly.entity_id
_entity_poly.type
_entity_poly.pdbx_seq_one_letter_code
_entity_poly.pdbx_strand_id
1 'polypeptide(L)'
;MLLFSALEEVVPLGLKMWERVADDYNAKRLRNTSERNVDSLKCKFENLYYKPKPSRKGEVSMNCVISAKEIQIKIEAEGGAT
;
A
#
# COMPACT_ATOMS: atom_id res chain seq x y z
N MET A 1 -3.86 -9.04 0.67
CA MET A 1 -4.42 -7.81 1.26
C MET A 1 -4.77 -6.90 0.08
N LEU A 2 -6.02 -6.49 -0.11
CA LEU A 2 -6.50 -5.78 -1.33
C LEU A 2 -5.69 -4.52 -1.69
N LEU A 3 -5.14 -3.85 -0.67
CA LEU A 3 -4.31 -2.65 -0.85
C LEU A 3 -3.01 -2.93 -1.63
N PHE A 4 -2.30 -4.02 -1.32
CA PHE A 4 -1.03 -4.31 -2.00
C PHE A 4 -1.23 -4.64 -3.47
N SER A 5 -2.28 -5.40 -3.79
CA SER A 5 -2.62 -5.69 -5.19
C SER A 5 -2.89 -4.41 -6.00
N ALA A 6 -3.63 -3.45 -5.43
CA ALA A 6 -3.87 -2.16 -6.08
C ALA A 6 -2.58 -1.34 -6.23
N LEU A 7 -1.70 -1.35 -5.22
CA LEU A 7 -0.41 -0.67 -5.27
C LEU A 7 0.57 -1.28 -6.27
N GLU A 8 0.60 -2.61 -6.41
CA GLU A 8 1.48 -3.30 -7.35
C GLU A 8 1.07 -3.08 -8.80
N GLU A 9 -0.24 -2.96 -9.05
CA GLU A 9 -0.82 -2.71 -10.37
C GLU A 9 -0.63 -1.25 -10.82
N VAL A 10 -0.80 -0.29 -9.90
CA VAL A 10 -0.77 1.13 -10.22
C VAL A 10 0.63 1.76 -10.04
N VAL A 11 1.42 1.27 -9.09
CA VAL A 11 2.75 1.78 -8.69
C VAL A 11 2.72 3.31 -8.50
N PRO A 12 2.14 3.80 -7.39
CA PRO A 12 1.75 5.20 -7.33
C PRO A 12 2.91 6.16 -7.05
N LEU A 13 3.45 6.75 -8.11
CA LEU A 13 4.50 7.79 -8.09
C LEU A 13 3.98 9.18 -7.69
N GLY A 14 2.67 9.42 -7.73
CA GLY A 14 2.09 10.74 -7.50
C GLY A 14 0.62 10.70 -7.11
N LEU A 15 0.07 11.85 -6.69
CA LEU A 15 -1.29 11.95 -6.14
C LEU A 15 -2.37 11.34 -7.05
N LYS A 16 -2.31 11.60 -8.36
CA LYS A 16 -3.25 11.03 -9.34
C LYS A 16 -3.24 9.50 -9.40
N MET A 17 -2.06 8.90 -9.22
CA MET A 17 -1.95 7.44 -9.19
C MET A 17 -2.49 6.90 -7.87
N TRP A 18 -2.30 7.63 -6.77
CA TRP A 18 -2.92 7.28 -5.49
C TRP A 18 -4.46 7.37 -5.50
N GLU A 19 -5.04 8.30 -6.25
CA GLU A 19 -6.49 8.33 -6.51
C GLU A 19 -6.94 7.05 -7.23
N ARG A 20 -6.20 6.63 -8.26
CA ARG A 20 -6.48 5.37 -8.97
C ARG A 20 -6.35 4.13 -8.06
N VAL A 21 -5.40 4.11 -7.14
CA VAL A 21 -5.29 3.05 -6.11
C VAL A 21 -6.53 3.04 -5.22
N ALA A 22 -7.05 4.21 -4.85
CA ALA A 22 -8.26 4.29 -4.03
C ALA A 22 -9.49 3.78 -4.79
N ASP A 23 -9.66 4.15 -6.07
CA ASP A 23 -10.70 3.61 -6.94
C ASP A 23 -10.63 2.09 -7.04
N ASP A 24 -9.45 1.53 -7.35
CA ASP A 24 -9.27 0.08 -7.50
C ASP A 24 -9.53 -0.68 -6.19
N TYR A 25 -9.03 -0.13 -5.07
CA TYR A 25 -9.29 -0.67 -3.75
C TYR A 25 -10.78 -0.65 -3.41
N ASN A 26 -11.45 0.48 -3.68
CA ASN A 26 -12.87 0.67 -3.38
C ASN A 26 -13.77 -0.15 -4.30
N ALA A 27 -13.36 -0.43 -5.54
CA ALA A 27 -14.09 -1.33 -6.46
C ALA A 27 -14.02 -2.79 -6.00
N LYS A 28 -12.88 -3.21 -5.44
CA LYS A 28 -12.63 -4.59 -4.97
C LYS A 28 -13.03 -4.82 -3.51
N ARG A 29 -13.47 -3.78 -2.79
CA ARG A 29 -13.86 -3.87 -1.36
C ARG A 29 -15.14 -4.70 -1.18
N LEU A 30 -15.31 -5.24 0.03
CA LEU A 30 -16.58 -5.88 0.42
C LEU A 30 -17.68 -4.83 0.51
N ARG A 31 -18.87 -5.12 -0.04
CA ARG A 31 -20.01 -4.17 -0.07
C ARG A 31 -20.43 -3.61 1.29
N ASN A 32 -20.10 -4.30 2.38
CA ASN A 32 -20.43 -3.89 3.76
C ASN A 32 -19.30 -3.10 4.44
N THR A 33 -18.23 -2.77 3.72
CA THR A 33 -17.10 -1.99 4.25
C THR A 33 -17.13 -0.57 3.73
N SER A 34 -16.83 0.38 4.62
CA SER A 34 -16.74 1.80 4.29
C SER A 34 -15.64 2.07 3.27
N GLU A 35 -15.87 3.09 2.45
CA GLU A 35 -14.88 3.59 1.51
C GLU A 35 -13.63 4.07 2.22
N ARG A 36 -12.49 3.85 1.57
CA ARG A 36 -11.21 4.38 2.01
C ARG A 36 -10.81 5.52 1.09
N ASN A 37 -10.49 6.66 1.71
CA ASN A 37 -9.93 7.81 1.02
C ASN A 37 -8.43 7.60 0.76
N VAL A 38 -7.88 8.37 -0.18
CA VAL A 38 -6.46 8.35 -0.54
C VAL A 38 -5.57 8.50 0.69
N ASP A 39 -5.83 9.48 1.56
CA ASP A 39 -5.01 9.74 2.76
C ASP A 39 -5.02 8.56 3.73
N SER A 40 -6.18 7.89 3.88
CA SER A 40 -6.30 6.71 4.73
C SER A 40 -5.54 5.50 4.19
N LEU A 41 -5.43 5.37 2.87
CA LEU A 41 -4.66 4.29 2.23
C LEU A 41 -3.17 4.58 2.28
N LYS A 42 -2.76 5.82 1.98
CA LYS A 42 -1.37 6.30 2.13
C LYS A 42 -0.86 6.11 3.54
N CYS A 43 -1.57 6.65 4.53
CA CYS A 43 -1.19 6.55 5.93
C CYS A 43 -1.09 5.08 6.37
N LYS A 44 -1.98 4.20 5.89
CA LYS A 44 -1.88 2.75 6.18
C LYS A 44 -0.65 2.12 5.55
N PHE A 45 -0.33 2.46 4.30
CA PHE A 45 0.86 1.96 3.62
C PHE A 45 2.14 2.46 4.31
N GLU A 46 2.23 3.75 4.61
CA GLU A 46 3.37 4.35 5.32
C GLU A 46 3.58 3.71 6.70
N ASN A 47 2.50 3.50 7.46
CA ASN A 47 2.59 2.81 8.75
C ASN A 47 3.13 1.38 8.62
N LEU A 48 2.90 0.70 7.48
CA LEU A 48 3.44 -0.63 7.21
C LEU A 48 4.89 -0.58 6.73
N TYR A 49 5.23 0.43 5.92
CA TYR A 49 6.58 0.65 5.41
C TYR A 49 7.57 1.05 6.52
N TYR A 50 7.19 2.04 7.35
CA TYR A 50 8.02 2.55 8.46
C TYR A 50 8.11 1.59 9.64
N LYS A 51 7.25 0.56 9.70
CA LYS A 51 7.38 -0.48 10.72
C LYS A 51 8.74 -1.17 10.59
N PRO A 52 9.45 -1.38 11.71
CA PRO A 52 10.68 -2.16 11.71
C PRO A 52 10.37 -3.58 11.24
N LYS A 53 11.34 -4.20 10.54
CA LYS A 53 11.16 -5.57 10.04
C LYS A 53 10.80 -6.48 11.22
N PRO A 54 9.64 -7.14 11.20
CA PRO A 54 9.17 -7.88 12.36
C PRO A 54 10.15 -9.02 12.69
N SER A 55 10.75 -8.97 13.89
CA SER A 55 11.71 -9.98 14.38
C SER A 55 11.03 -11.20 15.02
N ARG A 56 9.73 -11.10 15.37
CA ARG A 56 8.94 -12.19 15.94
C ARG A 56 7.54 -12.18 15.35
N LYS A 57 6.93 -13.36 15.27
CA LYS A 57 5.60 -13.63 14.70
C LYS A 57 4.51 -12.92 15.53
N GLY A 58 4.39 -11.61 15.39
CA GLY A 58 3.38 -10.76 16.02
C GLY A 58 2.31 -10.33 15.02
N GLU A 59 1.12 -10.08 15.56
CA GLU A 59 -0.21 -9.88 14.94
C GLU A 59 -0.32 -9.15 13.59
N VAL A 60 0.59 -8.22 13.26
CA VAL A 60 0.71 -7.70 11.89
C VAL A 60 1.54 -8.67 11.09
N SER A 61 0.86 -9.51 10.30
CA SER A 61 1.48 -10.54 9.45
C SER A 61 2.76 -10.01 8.82
N MET A 62 3.89 -10.66 9.12
CA MET A 62 5.23 -10.32 8.61
C MET A 62 5.21 -10.01 7.11
N ASN A 63 4.37 -10.75 6.39
CA ASN A 63 4.17 -10.63 4.95
C ASN A 63 3.69 -9.22 4.56
N CYS A 64 2.85 -8.55 5.36
CA CYS A 64 2.38 -7.20 5.05
C CYS A 64 3.50 -6.16 5.14
N VAL A 65 4.41 -6.28 6.12
CA VAL A 65 5.55 -5.37 6.25
C VAL A 65 6.56 -5.62 5.13
N ILE A 66 6.78 -6.89 4.76
CA ILE A 66 7.66 -7.26 3.65
C ILE A 66 7.11 -6.71 2.33
N SER A 67 5.85 -6.99 1.99
CA SER A 67 5.23 -6.50 0.75
C SER A 67 5.20 -4.97 0.67
N ALA A 68 4.96 -4.27 1.79
CA ALA A 68 5.02 -2.81 1.81
C ALA A 68 6.41 -2.28 1.43
N LYS A 69 7.49 -2.92 1.92
CA LYS A 69 8.86 -2.55 1.58
C LYS A 69 9.21 -2.87 0.13
N GLU A 70 8.77 -4.02 -0.40
CA GLU A 70 8.98 -4.38 -1.81
C GLU A 70 8.28 -3.40 -2.77
N ILE A 71 7.05 -3.01 -2.45
CA ILE A 71 6.31 -2.01 -3.22
C ILE A 71 7.00 -0.65 -3.14
N GLN A 72 7.51 -0.24 -1.97
CA GLN A 72 8.27 1.00 -1.85
C GLN A 72 9.51 0.99 -2.74
N ILE A 73 10.28 -0.10 -2.73
CA ILE A 73 11.47 -0.26 -3.59
C ILE A 73 11.07 -0.14 -5.07
N LYS A 74 9.92 -0.71 -5.47
CA LYS A 74 9.39 -0.60 -6.83
C LYS A 74 9.01 0.83 -7.18
N ILE A 75 8.34 1.55 -6.28
CA ILE A 75 7.99 2.97 -6.43
C ILE A 75 9.27 3.82 -6.57
N GLU A 76 10.30 3.56 -5.77
CA GLU A 76 11.59 4.26 -5.84
C GLU A 76 12.34 3.96 -7.13
N ALA A 77 12.32 2.70 -7.59
CA ALA A 77 12.94 2.28 -8.85
C ALA A 77 12.26 2.91 -10.07
N GLU A 78 10.93 3.03 -10.06
CA GLU A 78 10.16 3.60 -11.18
C GLU A 78 10.08 5.14 -11.12
N GLY A 79 10.17 5.72 -9.92
CA GLY A 79 10.24 7.16 -9.70
C GLY A 79 11.60 7.78 -10.00
N GLY A 80 12.66 6.96 -10.06
CA GLY A 80 14.02 7.39 -10.32
C GLY A 80 14.63 8.07 -9.09
N ALA A 81 15.63 7.43 -8.49
CA ALA A 81 16.53 8.08 -7.55
C ALA A 81 17.20 9.29 -8.22
N THR A 82 16.87 10.50 -7.78
CA THR A 82 17.75 11.67 -7.90
C THR A 82 18.64 11.77 -6.68
#